data_AF-A0A075H2S3-F1
#
_entry.id   AF-A0A075H2S3-F1
#
_cell.length_a   1.000
_cell.length_b   1.000
_cell.length_c   1.000
_cell.angle_alpha   90.00
_cell.angle_beta   90.00
_cell.angle_gamma   90.00
#
_symmetry.space_group_name_H-M   'P 1'
#
loop_
_entity.id
_entity.type
_entity.pdbx_description
1 polymer ?
#
loop_
_entity_poly.entity_id
_entity_poly.type
_entity_poly.pdbx_seq_one_letter_code
_entity_poly.pdbx_strand_id
1 'polypeptide(L)'
;MTGMITLSFIAAWLATFGGTAAGYFVYPWAYPTPSGHYAFIVLTLVESIGYLFCVKVMEEGTRKSSNGLVGAVLGGVFIGTIAIVMFVGH
;
A
#
# COMPACT_ATOMS: atom_id res chain seq x y z
N MET A 1 -19.42 -1.47 -2.82
CA MET A 1 -18.38 -2.42 -2.38
C MET A 1 -17.00 -2.03 -2.87
N THR A 2 -16.74 -1.93 -4.18
CA THR A 2 -15.40 -1.53 -4.71
C THR A 2 -14.83 -0.28 -4.02
N GLY A 3 -15.59 0.81 -3.92
CA GLY A 3 -15.11 2.04 -3.27
C GLY A 3 -14.71 1.85 -1.80
N MET A 4 -15.44 1.03 -1.03
CA MET A 4 -15.05 0.72 0.36
C MET A 4 -13.78 -0.12 0.41
N ILE A 5 -13.66 -1.14 -0.45
CA ILE A 5 -12.44 -1.97 -0.56
C ILE A 5 -11.23 -1.09 -0.94
N THR A 6 -11.41 -0.18 -1.88
CA THR A 6 -10.37 0.78 -2.31
C THR A 6 -9.96 1.72 -1.18
N LEU A 7 -10.93 2.31 -0.47
CA LEU A 7 -10.62 3.18 0.68
C LEU A 7 -9.93 2.42 1.81
N SER A 8 -10.39 1.20 2.11
CA SER A 8 -9.75 0.34 3.11
C SER A 8 -8.31 -0.02 2.72
N PHE A 9 -8.05 -0.30 1.44
CA PHE A 9 -6.69 -0.52 0.94
C PHE A 9 -5.80 0.70 1.10
N ILE A 10 -6.28 1.89 0.72
CA ILE A 10 -5.51 3.14 0.88
C ILE A 10 -5.22 3.41 2.37
N ALA A 11 -6.21 3.20 3.24
CA ALA A 11 -6.03 3.35 4.69
C ALA A 11 -5.02 2.33 5.25
N ALA A 12 -5.06 1.09 4.79
CA ALA A 12 -4.09 0.06 5.17
C ALA A 12 -2.67 0.45 4.76
N TRP A 13 -2.47 0.88 3.51
CA TRP A 13 -1.17 1.32 3.00
C TRP A 13 -0.60 2.51 3.81
N LEU A 14 -1.44 3.49 4.13
CA LEU A 14 -1.05 4.62 4.99
C LEU A 14 -0.71 4.18 6.42
N ALA A 15 -1.46 3.22 6.97
CA ALA A 15 -1.16 2.66 8.29
C ALA A 15 0.17 1.89 8.29
N THR A 16 0.46 1.16 7.22
CA THR A 16 1.71 0.43 6.99
C THR A 16 2.90 1.38 6.86
N PHE A 17 2.73 2.50 6.15
CA PHE A 17 3.71 3.59 6.17
C PHE A 17 3.92 4.12 7.59
N GLY A 18 2.85 4.47 8.31
CA GLY A 18 2.94 5.02 9.66
C GLY A 18 3.63 4.07 10.65
N GLY A 19 3.34 2.77 10.58
CA GLY A 19 3.95 1.75 11.44
C GLY A 19 5.43 1.54 11.14
N THR A 20 5.81 1.43 9.87
CA THR A 20 7.22 1.31 9.47
C THR A 20 8.01 2.58 9.82
N ALA A 21 7.43 3.75 9.57
CA ALA A 21 7.99 5.06 9.95
C ALA A 21 8.23 5.18 11.46
N ALA A 22 7.26 4.79 12.29
CA ALA A 22 7.47 4.76 13.73
C ALA A 22 8.66 3.88 14.12
N GLY A 23 8.85 2.74 13.44
CA GLY A 23 9.99 1.85 13.65
C GLY A 23 11.34 2.56 13.48
N TYR A 24 11.59 3.18 12.33
CA TYR A 24 12.90 3.78 12.05
C TYR A 24 13.07 5.22 12.55
N PHE A 25 11.99 5.96 12.86
CA PHE A 25 12.11 7.28 13.49
C PHE A 25 12.20 7.22 15.02
N VAL A 26 11.46 6.31 15.66
CA VAL A 26 11.39 6.24 17.14
C VAL A 26 12.39 5.22 17.70
N TYR A 27 12.65 4.13 16.98
CA TYR A 27 13.54 3.05 17.41
C TYR A 27 14.65 2.71 16.39
N PRO A 28 15.43 3.69 15.90
CA PRO A 28 16.45 3.48 14.86
C PRO A 28 17.55 2.48 15.25
N TRP A 29 17.77 2.28 16.56
CA TRP A 29 18.72 1.30 17.10
C TRP A 29 18.30 -0.15 16.86
N ALA A 30 16.99 -0.42 16.73
CA ALA A 30 16.44 -1.74 16.45
C ALA A 30 16.09 -1.90 14.96
N TYR A 31 15.61 -0.82 14.33
CA TYR A 31 15.17 -0.82 12.93
C TYR A 31 15.79 0.34 12.17
N PRO A 32 16.98 0.14 11.56
CA PRO A 32 17.57 1.14 10.68
C PRO A 32 16.64 1.49 9.51
N THR A 33 16.67 2.72 9.01
CA THR A 33 15.82 3.19 7.91
C THR A 33 15.75 2.22 6.72
N PRO A 34 16.87 1.65 6.20
CA PRO A 34 16.80 0.70 5.09
C PRO A 34 15.94 -0.54 5.38
N SER A 35 15.95 -1.02 6.63
CA SER A 35 15.11 -2.16 7.05
C SER A 35 13.63 -1.77 7.06
N GLY A 36 13.30 -0.58 7.57
CA GLY A 36 11.95 -0.05 7.58
C GLY A 36 11.39 0.18 6.16
N HIS A 37 12.20 0.73 5.25
CA HIS A 37 11.83 0.87 3.84
C HIS A 37 11.62 -0.47 3.15
N TYR A 38 12.48 -1.45 3.41
CA TYR A 38 12.30 -2.80 2.88
C TYR A 38 10.96 -3.40 3.34
N ALA A 39 10.64 -3.32 4.63
CA ALA A 39 9.36 -3.79 5.16
C ALA A 39 8.17 -3.07 4.51
N PHE A 40 8.26 -1.74 4.35
CA PHE A 40 7.21 -0.94 3.71
C PHE A 40 6.93 -1.37 2.27
N ILE A 41 7.99 -1.61 1.47
CA ILE A 41 7.86 -2.09 0.08
C ILE A 41 7.20 -3.47 0.04
N VAL A 42 7.66 -4.40 0.88
CA VAL A 42 7.15 -5.78 0.89
C VAL A 42 5.68 -5.80 1.29
N LEU A 43 5.30 -5.09 2.35
CA LEU A 43 3.91 -5.01 2.80
C LEU A 43 3.01 -4.33 1.77
N THR A 44 3.50 -3.26 1.11
CA THR A 44 2.77 -2.61 0.00
C THR A 44 2.45 -3.60 -1.13
N LEU A 45 3.38 -4.49 -1.49
CA LEU A 45 3.14 -5.52 -2.51
C LEU A 45 2.07 -6.51 -2.08
N VAL A 46 2.14 -7.02 -0.84
CA VAL A 46 1.15 -7.96 -0.29
C VAL A 46 -0.24 -7.34 -0.27
N GLU A 47 -0.35 -6.12 0.23
CA GLU A 47 -1.61 -5.37 0.30
C GLU A 47 -2.17 -5.07 -1.09
N SER A 48 -1.31 -4.69 -2.04
CA SER A 48 -1.72 -4.37 -3.42
C SER A 48 -2.27 -5.59 -4.16
N ILE A 49 -1.65 -6.76 -3.98
CA ILE A 49 -2.14 -8.02 -4.54
C ILE A 49 -3.47 -8.40 -3.88
N GLY A 50 -3.57 -8.29 -2.55
CA GLY A 50 -4.81 -8.54 -1.82
C GLY A 50 -5.96 -7.64 -2.30
N TYR A 51 -5.71 -6.34 -2.46
CA TYR A 51 -6.66 -5.36 -2.99
C TYR A 51 -7.17 -5.77 -4.38
N LEU A 52 -6.26 -6.12 -5.30
CA LEU A 52 -6.60 -6.54 -6.65
C LEU A 52 -7.54 -7.76 -6.62
N PHE A 53 -7.22 -8.77 -5.81
CA PHE A 53 -8.08 -9.95 -5.68
C PHE A 53 -9.44 -9.63 -5.06
N CYS A 54 -9.49 -8.85 -3.97
CA CYS A 54 -10.75 -8.48 -3.33
C CYS A 54 -11.69 -7.73 -4.29
N VAL A 55 -11.17 -6.82 -5.11
CA VAL A 55 -11.99 -6.13 -6.12
C VAL A 55 -12.45 -7.12 -7.19
N LYS A 56 -11.58 -7.99 -7.68
CA LYS A 56 -11.91 -8.92 -8.77
C LYS A 56 -12.97 -9.93 -8.35
N VAL A 57 -12.80 -10.57 -7.19
CA VAL A 57 -13.78 -11.53 -6.64
C VAL A 57 -15.14 -10.86 -6.43
N MET A 58 -15.17 -9.61 -5.95
CA MET A 58 -16.44 -8.88 -5.76
C MET A 58 -17.14 -8.53 -7.09
N GLU A 59 -16.42 -8.46 -8.20
CA GLU A 59 -17.02 -8.17 -9.51
C GLU A 59 -17.51 -9.44 -10.24
N GLU A 60 -17.15 -10.63 -9.78
CA GLU A 60 -17.55 -11.92 -10.37
C GLU A 60 -19.08 -12.04 -10.48
N GLY A 61 -19.56 -12.57 -11.61
CA GLY A 61 -21.01 -12.69 -11.87
C GLY A 61 -21.72 -11.37 -12.15
N THR A 62 -21.01 -10.25 -12.25
CA THR A 62 -21.56 -8.93 -12.58
C THR A 62 -21.04 -8.39 -13.91
N ARG A 63 -21.67 -7.31 -14.43
CA ARG A 63 -21.17 -6.55 -15.59
C ARG A 63 -20.28 -5.37 -15.19
N LYS A 64 -19.88 -5.26 -13.92
CA LYS A 64 -19.05 -4.15 -13.42
C LYS A 64 -17.59 -4.38 -13.81
N SER A 65 -16.89 -3.30 -14.12
CA SER A 65 -15.45 -3.32 -14.40
C SER A 65 -14.79 -2.11 -13.79
N SER A 66 -14.01 -2.34 -12.73
CA SER A 66 -13.27 -1.29 -12.02
C SER A 66 -11.80 -1.22 -12.43
N ASN A 67 -11.42 -1.77 -13.59
CA ASN A 67 -10.03 -1.85 -14.05
C ASN A 67 -9.32 -0.50 -14.08
N GLY A 68 -9.99 0.56 -14.56
CA GLY A 68 -9.42 1.91 -14.59
C GLY A 68 -9.15 2.46 -13.19
N LEU A 69 -10.09 2.27 -12.26
CA LEU A 69 -9.93 2.68 -10.86
C LEU A 69 -8.80 1.90 -10.17
N VAL A 70 -8.78 0.57 -10.32
CA VAL A 70 -7.74 -0.30 -9.75
C VAL A 70 -6.36 0.10 -10.29
N GLY A 71 -6.24 0.31 -11.60
CA GLY A 71 -4.98 0.74 -12.22
C GLY A 71 -4.51 2.10 -11.71
N ALA A 72 -5.40 3.09 -11.59
CA ALA A 72 -5.07 4.40 -11.06
C ALA A 72 -4.59 4.34 -9.60
N VAL A 73 -5.29 3.55 -8.77
CA VAL A 73 -4.97 3.40 -7.34
C VAL A 73 -3.64 2.67 -7.15
N LEU A 74 -3.41 1.55 -7.85
CA LEU A 74 -2.15 0.82 -7.78
C LEU A 74 -0.97 1.65 -8.31
N GLY A 75 -1.17 2.38 -9.41
CA GLY A 75 -0.17 3.30 -9.94
C GLY A 75 0.16 4.43 -8.96
N GLY A 76 -0.86 5.00 -8.30
CA GLY A 76 -0.68 6.04 -7.28
C GLY A 76 0.08 5.51 -6.06
N VAL A 77 -0.27 4.33 -5.56
CA VAL A 77 0.44 3.68 -4.44
C VAL A 77 1.88 3.35 -4.81
N PHE A 78 2.14 2.87 -6.03
CA PHE A 78 3.49 2.62 -6.50
C PHE A 78 4.34 3.90 -6.50
N ILE A 79 3.84 4.99 -7.11
CA ILE A 79 4.53 6.28 -7.14
C ILE A 79 4.74 6.82 -5.72
N GLY A 80 3.71 6.76 -4.87
CA GLY A 80 3.79 7.20 -3.48
C GLY A 80 4.81 6.40 -2.67
N THR A 81 4.88 5.09 -2.88
CA THR A 81 5.85 4.21 -2.21
C THR A 81 7.27 4.54 -2.61
N ILE A 82 7.54 4.74 -3.91
CA ILE A 82 8.85 5.19 -4.40
C ILE A 82 9.21 6.55 -3.78
N ALA A 83 8.30 7.51 -3.82
CA ALA A 83 8.55 8.84 -3.28
C ALA A 83 8.90 8.79 -1.78
N ILE A 84 8.16 8.01 -0.99
CA ILE A 84 8.44 7.84 0.44
C ILE A 84 9.83 7.22 0.63
N VAL A 85 10.12 6.09 0.00
CA VAL A 85 11.39 5.37 0.19
C VAL A 85 12.59 6.22 -0.24
N MET A 86 12.45 7.02 -1.30
CA MET A 86 13.54 7.85 -1.81
C MET A 86 13.78 9.14 -1.01
N PHE A 87 12.78 9.66 -0.30
CA PHE A 87 12.85 11.02 0.26
C PHE A 87 12.52 11.13 1.76
N VAL A 88 12.14 10.05 2.44
CA VAL A 88 11.78 10.05 3.88
C VAL A 88 12.78 9.19 4.66
N GLY A 89 13.16 9.63 5.88
CA GLY A 89 13.93 8.80 6.82
C GLY A 89 15.45 8.73 6.58
N HIS A 90 16.01 9.62 5.75
CA HIS A 90 17.46 9.73 5.47
C HIS A 90 18.19 10.64 6.44
#